data_AF-A0A9C7PLN9-F1
#
_entry.id   AF-A0A9C7PLN9-F1
#
_cell.length_a   1.000
_cell.length_b   1.000
_cell.length_c   1.000
_cell.angle_alpha   90.00
_cell.angle_beta   90.00
_cell.angle_gamma   90.00
#
_symmetry.space_group_name_H-M   'P 1'
#
loop_
_entity.id
_entity.type
_entity.pdbx_description
1 polymer ?
#
loop_
_entity_poly.entity_id
_entity_poly.type
_entity_poly.pdbx_seq_one_letter_code
_entity_poly.pdbx_strand_id
1 'polypeptide(L)'
;MNPPKPSAAPKRRKKTPSGPPPLRDSASEAIGHFLETLDGEPCSELYDMVLHQVEEPLFKAVLDYTQHNQSHAAAMLGLNRGTLRKKLRQHGLLAESEPPKPKRSARSGKAPATRTAAAKSANSKSTSKGKR
;
A
#
# COMPACT_ATOMS: atom_id res chain seq x y z
N MET A 1 -72.93 -27.51 17.60
CA MET A 1 -72.17 -26.26 17.73
C MET A 1 -70.70 -26.59 17.95
N ASN A 2 -69.82 -26.24 17.01
CA ASN A 2 -68.37 -26.23 17.23
C ASN A 2 -67.92 -24.75 17.36
N PRO A 3 -67.01 -24.42 18.29
CA PRO A 3 -66.51 -23.05 18.40
C PRO A 3 -65.63 -22.68 17.19
N PRO A 4 -65.59 -21.40 16.78
CA PRO A 4 -64.77 -20.94 15.68
C PRO A 4 -63.27 -21.00 16.05
N LYS A 5 -62.48 -21.47 15.09
CA LYS A 5 -61.01 -21.52 15.14
C LYS A 5 -60.43 -20.10 15.36
N PRO A 6 -59.34 -19.93 16.14
CA PRO A 6 -58.74 -18.62 16.32
C PRO A 6 -58.15 -18.12 14.99
N SER A 7 -58.61 -16.93 14.60
CA SER A 7 -58.13 -16.16 13.46
C SER A 7 -56.60 -16.07 13.47
N ALA A 8 -55.97 -16.55 12.40
CA ALA A 8 -54.54 -16.46 12.20
C ALA A 8 -54.09 -14.99 12.30
N ALA A 9 -53.22 -14.71 13.27
CA ALA A 9 -52.56 -13.42 13.42
C ALA A 9 -51.84 -13.03 12.12
N PRO A 10 -51.87 -11.76 11.71
CA PRO A 10 -51.15 -11.32 10.52
C PRO A 10 -49.66 -11.53 10.75
N LYS A 11 -49.05 -12.43 9.97
CA LYS A 11 -47.59 -12.59 9.91
C LYS A 11 -47.02 -11.22 9.57
N ARG A 12 -46.31 -10.60 10.53
CA ARG A 12 -45.57 -9.34 10.33
C ARG A 12 -44.70 -9.50 9.07
N ARG A 13 -45.14 -8.90 7.96
CA ARG A 13 -44.35 -8.79 6.75
C ARG A 13 -43.09 -8.03 7.14
N LYS A 14 -41.93 -8.70 7.17
CA LYS A 14 -40.64 -8.00 7.29
C LYS A 14 -40.58 -7.05 6.10
N LYS A 15 -40.66 -5.74 6.35
CA LYS A 15 -40.39 -4.73 5.32
C LYS A 15 -38.98 -5.00 4.83
N THR A 16 -38.83 -5.41 3.58
CA THR A 16 -37.53 -5.43 2.91
C THR A 16 -37.04 -3.98 2.86
N PRO A 17 -35.87 -3.66 3.42
CA PRO A 17 -35.34 -2.31 3.33
C PRO A 17 -35.13 -1.96 1.85
N SER A 18 -35.60 -0.78 1.42
CA SER A 18 -35.37 -0.29 0.06
C SER A 18 -33.95 0.27 -0.04
N GLY A 19 -33.00 -0.60 -0.37
CA GLY A 19 -31.60 -0.22 -0.54
C GLY A 19 -30.73 -1.45 -0.76
N PRO A 20 -29.48 -1.27 -1.23
CA PRO A 20 -28.51 -2.35 -1.23
C PRO A 20 -28.35 -2.89 0.20
N PRO A 21 -28.11 -4.21 0.35
CA PRO A 21 -27.84 -4.78 1.66
C PRO A 21 -26.63 -4.07 2.31
N PRO A 22 -26.57 -4.04 3.65
CA PRO A 22 -25.39 -3.53 4.35
C PRO A 22 -24.10 -4.18 3.82
N LEU A 23 -23.02 -3.40 3.71
CA LEU A 23 -21.72 -3.88 3.19
C LEU A 23 -21.25 -5.16 3.89
N ARG A 24 -21.49 -5.28 5.19
CA ARG A 24 -21.16 -6.47 5.97
C ARG A 24 -21.87 -7.72 5.44
N ASP A 25 -23.15 -7.60 5.11
CA ASP A 25 -23.97 -8.72 4.64
C ASP A 25 -23.55 -9.11 3.22
N SER A 26 -23.35 -8.12 2.33
CA SER A 26 -22.81 -8.36 0.98
C SER A 26 -21.44 -9.03 1.00
N ALA A 27 -20.53 -8.58 1.87
CA ALA A 27 -19.21 -9.17 2.00
C ALA A 27 -19.29 -10.60 2.54
N SER A 28 -20.15 -10.86 3.53
CA SER A 28 -20.35 -12.20 4.08
C SER A 28 -20.88 -13.18 3.02
N GLU A 29 -21.84 -12.73 2.20
CA GLU A 29 -22.39 -13.53 1.11
C GLU A 29 -21.34 -13.84 0.03
N ALA A 30 -20.59 -12.82 -0.42
CA ALA A 30 -19.55 -12.99 -1.43
C ALA A 30 -18.40 -13.90 -0.95
N ILE A 31 -17.94 -13.73 0.29
CA ILE A 31 -16.88 -14.57 0.86
C ILE A 31 -17.37 -16.01 1.04
N GLY A 32 -18.60 -16.20 1.52
CA GLY A 32 -19.20 -17.54 1.65
C GLY A 32 -19.25 -18.27 0.31
N HIS A 33 -19.77 -17.61 -0.72
CA HIS A 33 -19.81 -18.16 -2.07
C HIS A 33 -18.41 -18.48 -2.62
N PHE A 34 -17.42 -17.61 -2.40
CA PHE A 34 -16.04 -17.87 -2.81
C PHE A 34 -15.48 -19.13 -2.16
N LEU A 35 -15.68 -19.29 -0.85
CA LEU A 35 -15.21 -20.47 -0.10
C LEU A 35 -15.91 -21.75 -0.55
N GLU A 36 -17.20 -21.71 -0.86
CA GLU A 36 -17.93 -22.84 -1.44
C GLU A 36 -17.38 -23.24 -2.82
N THR A 37 -16.93 -22.26 -3.60
CA THR A 37 -16.35 -22.48 -4.95
C THR A 37 -14.95 -23.10 -4.90
N LEU A 38 -14.23 -23.01 -3.77
CA LEU A 38 -12.90 -23.62 -3.64
C LEU A 38 -12.94 -25.16 -3.71
N ASP A 39 -14.10 -25.78 -3.45
CA ASP A 39 -14.29 -27.25 -3.54
C ASP A 39 -13.19 -28.08 -2.83
N GLY A 40 -12.68 -27.57 -1.71
CA GLY A 40 -11.63 -28.22 -0.91
C GLY A 40 -10.18 -27.93 -1.32
N GLU A 41 -9.95 -27.14 -2.36
CA GLU A 41 -8.61 -26.68 -2.74
C GLU A 41 -8.03 -25.71 -1.70
N PRO A 42 -6.73 -25.82 -1.36
CA PRO A 42 -6.10 -24.92 -0.41
C PRO A 42 -5.99 -23.51 -0.99
N CYS A 43 -6.55 -22.52 -0.29
CA CYS A 43 -6.40 -21.10 -0.61
C CYS A 43 -5.48 -20.43 0.41
N SER A 44 -4.32 -19.94 -0.04
CA SER A 44 -3.43 -19.08 0.74
C SER A 44 -3.73 -17.60 0.47
N GLU A 45 -3.39 -16.72 1.41
CA GLU A 45 -3.45 -15.25 1.24
C GLU A 45 -4.86 -14.67 1.00
N LEU A 46 -5.92 -15.41 1.40
CA LEU A 46 -7.32 -14.96 1.32
C LEU A 46 -7.54 -13.58 1.97
N TYR A 47 -6.89 -13.34 3.11
CA TYR A 47 -7.00 -12.07 3.83
C TYR A 47 -6.54 -10.90 2.96
N ASP A 48 -5.36 -11.00 2.36
CA ASP A 48 -4.80 -9.94 1.52
C ASP A 48 -5.63 -9.77 0.25
N MET A 49 -6.06 -10.86 -0.38
CA MET A 49 -6.95 -10.82 -1.55
C MET A 49 -8.26 -10.07 -1.24
N VAL A 50 -8.93 -10.39 -0.14
CA VAL A 50 -10.17 -9.72 0.26
C VAL A 50 -9.90 -8.26 0.61
N LEU A 51 -8.83 -7.98 1.36
CA LEU A 51 -8.45 -6.62 1.72
C LEU A 51 -8.18 -5.78 0.46
N HIS A 52 -7.51 -6.34 -0.54
CA HIS A 52 -7.28 -5.67 -1.82
C HIS A 52 -8.58 -5.32 -2.54
N GLN A 53 -9.52 -6.26 -2.62
CA GLN A 53 -10.82 -6.02 -3.27
C GLN A 53 -11.68 -4.96 -2.55
N VAL A 54 -11.49 -4.76 -1.24
CA VAL A 54 -12.24 -3.76 -0.47
C VAL A 54 -11.54 -2.39 -0.48
N GLU A 55 -10.22 -2.38 -0.35
CA GLU A 55 -9.45 -1.13 -0.26
C GLU A 55 -9.43 -0.34 -1.56
N GLU A 56 -9.29 -1.00 -2.72
CA GLU A 56 -9.26 -0.32 -4.02
C GLU A 56 -10.53 0.53 -4.28
N PRO A 57 -11.77 -0.01 -4.20
CA PRO A 57 -12.97 0.79 -4.44
C PRO A 57 -13.18 1.85 -3.36
N LEU A 58 -12.78 1.59 -2.10
CA LEU A 58 -12.81 2.58 -1.03
C LEU A 58 -11.94 3.79 -1.38
N PHE A 59 -10.69 3.55 -1.78
CA PHE A 59 -9.77 4.63 -2.12
C PHE A 59 -10.20 5.39 -3.35
N LYS A 60 -10.69 4.70 -4.39
CA LYS A 60 -11.20 5.33 -5.60
C LYS A 60 -12.38 6.26 -5.28
N ALA A 61 -13.38 5.77 -4.56
CA ALA A 61 -14.56 6.56 -4.18
C ALA A 61 -14.19 7.81 -3.37
N VAL A 62 -13.27 7.67 -2.40
CA VAL A 62 -12.83 8.82 -1.60
C VAL A 62 -11.98 9.80 -2.41
N LEU A 63 -11.09 9.32 -3.27
CA LEU A 63 -10.33 10.20 -4.16
C LEU A 63 -11.27 10.98 -5.08
N ASP A 64 -12.25 10.34 -5.68
CA ASP A 64 -13.24 10.99 -6.55
C ASP A 64 -14.06 12.03 -5.76
N TYR A 65 -14.56 11.65 -4.57
CA TYR A 65 -15.30 12.56 -3.69
C TYR A 65 -14.48 13.78 -3.25
N THR A 66 -13.18 13.59 -3.04
CA THR A 66 -12.26 14.67 -2.63
C THR A 66 -11.57 15.37 -3.80
N GLN A 67 -12.01 15.12 -5.04
CA GLN A 67 -11.42 15.69 -6.26
C GLN A 67 -9.89 15.47 -6.33
N HIS A 68 -9.45 14.27 -5.97
CA HIS A 68 -8.07 13.84 -5.86
C HIS A 68 -7.19 14.66 -4.87
N ASN A 69 -7.79 15.40 -3.93
CA ASN A 69 -7.06 16.03 -2.84
C ASN A 69 -6.64 14.99 -1.79
N GLN A 70 -5.43 14.46 -1.93
CA GLN A 70 -4.90 13.40 -1.07
C GLN A 70 -4.82 13.77 0.42
N SER A 71 -4.60 15.03 0.76
CA SER A 71 -4.57 15.45 2.17
C SER A 71 -5.96 15.36 2.79
N HIS A 72 -6.99 15.79 2.04
CA HIS A 72 -8.38 15.68 2.47
C HIS A 72 -8.84 14.22 2.51
N ALA A 73 -8.51 13.42 1.48
CA ALA A 73 -8.78 11.99 1.45
C ALA A 73 -8.15 11.26 2.65
N ALA A 74 -6.89 11.57 2.98
CA ALA A 74 -6.19 10.96 4.12
C ALA A 74 -6.88 11.31 5.45
N ALA A 75 -7.27 12.57 5.64
CA ALA A 75 -8.03 12.98 6.82
C ALA A 75 -9.38 12.26 6.93
N MET A 76 -10.11 12.14 5.81
CA MET A 76 -11.40 11.45 5.76
C MET A 76 -11.29 9.95 6.07
N LEU A 77 -10.24 9.31 5.55
CA LEU A 77 -9.95 7.89 5.79
C LEU A 77 -9.32 7.63 7.17
N GLY A 78 -8.96 8.68 7.92
CA GLY A 78 -8.25 8.55 9.20
C GLY A 78 -6.83 8.00 9.05
N LEU A 79 -6.20 8.19 7.89
CA LEU A 79 -4.86 7.70 7.58
C LEU A 79 -3.84 8.82 7.60
N ASN A 80 -2.61 8.50 7.97
CA ASN A 80 -1.48 9.37 7.64
C ASN A 80 -1.35 9.46 6.10
N ARG A 81 -1.15 10.67 5.57
CA ARG A 81 -0.93 10.92 4.13
C ARG A 81 0.18 10.02 3.54
N GLY A 82 1.26 9.77 4.28
CA GLY A 82 2.33 8.87 3.85
C GLY A 82 1.84 7.43 3.66
N THR A 83 0.98 6.95 4.56
CA THR A 83 0.33 5.64 4.46
C THR A 83 -0.63 5.59 3.29
N LEU A 84 -1.50 6.60 3.12
CA LEU A 84 -2.41 6.67 1.99
C LEU A 84 -1.65 6.60 0.66
N ARG A 85 -0.56 7.37 0.49
CA ARG A 85 0.24 7.33 -0.74
C ARG A 85 0.84 5.97 -1.03
N LYS A 86 1.31 5.24 0.00
CA LYS A 86 1.81 3.86 -0.17
C LYS A 86 0.71 2.94 -0.65
N LYS A 87 -0.45 2.98 0.02
CA LYS A 87 -1.64 2.18 -0.32
C LYS A 87 -2.14 2.47 -1.74
N LEU A 88 -2.23 3.75 -2.12
CA LEU A 88 -2.63 4.14 -3.48
C LEU A 88 -1.68 3.60 -4.57
N ARG A 89 -0.37 3.51 -4.30
CA ARG A 89 0.57 2.87 -5.24
C ARG A 89 0.39 1.36 -5.32
N GLN A 90 0.17 0.71 -4.17
CA GLN A 90 -0.10 -0.74 -4.11
C GLN A 90 -1.30 -1.14 -4.96
N HIS A 91 -2.33 -0.28 -5.00
CA HIS A 91 -3.54 -0.48 -5.80
C HIS A 91 -3.47 0.17 -7.20
N GLY A 92 -2.31 0.65 -7.66
CA GLY A 92 -2.15 1.24 -8.99
C GLY A 92 -2.90 2.57 -9.22
N LEU A 93 -3.41 3.20 -8.16
CA LEU A 93 -4.17 4.46 -8.22
C LEU A 93 -3.27 5.71 -8.24
N LEU A 94 -1.96 5.54 -8.10
CA LEU A 94 -0.96 6.58 -8.32
C LEU A 94 0.15 6.03 -9.20
N ALA A 95 0.48 6.78 -10.25
CA ALA A 95 1.65 6.48 -11.07
C ALA A 95 2.92 6.45 -10.19
N GLU A 96 3.71 5.38 -10.34
CA GLU A 96 5.10 5.36 -9.91
C GLU A 96 5.81 6.48 -10.69
N SER A 97 5.97 7.65 -10.07
CA SER A 97 6.91 8.64 -10.61
C SER A 97 8.27 7.96 -10.67
N GLU A 98 8.83 7.85 -11.88
CA GLU A 98 10.09 7.19 -12.28
C GLU A 98 11.05 6.68 -11.19
N PRO A 99 11.76 5.55 -11.45
CA PRO A 99 12.76 5.03 -10.52
C PRO A 99 13.70 6.13 -10.04
N PRO A 100 14.04 6.16 -8.73
CA PRO A 100 14.80 7.26 -8.14
C PRO A 100 16.11 7.43 -8.91
N LYS A 101 16.26 8.59 -9.57
CA LYS A 101 17.53 8.94 -10.24
C LYS A 101 18.65 8.75 -9.21
N PRO A 102 19.73 8.02 -9.57
CA PRO A 102 20.82 7.77 -8.64
C PRO A 102 21.31 9.11 -8.13
N LYS A 103 21.35 9.27 -6.80
CA LYS A 103 21.96 10.45 -6.16
C LYS A 103 23.38 10.51 -6.69
N ARG A 104 23.64 11.40 -7.65
CA ARG A 104 25.00 11.70 -8.11
C ARG A 104 25.73 12.17 -6.86
N SER A 105 26.57 11.30 -6.31
CA SER A 105 27.62 11.69 -5.37
C SER A 105 28.33 12.86 -6.05
N ALA A 106 28.13 14.06 -5.50
CA ALA A 106 28.91 15.21 -5.89
C ALA A 106 30.34 14.91 -5.43
N ARG A 107 31.09 14.25 -6.30
CA ARG A 107 32.54 14.23 -6.29
C ARG A 107 32.98 15.67 -6.55
N SER A 108 33.06 16.47 -5.50
CA SER A 108 33.81 17.73 -5.54
C SER A 108 35.28 17.35 -5.62
N GLY A 109 35.78 17.18 -6.84
CA GLY A 109 37.20 17.24 -7.11
C GLY A 109 37.71 18.60 -6.67
N LYS A 110 38.63 18.61 -5.70
CA LYS A 110 39.52 19.74 -5.50
C LYS A 110 40.75 19.46 -6.36
N ALA A 111 40.79 20.04 -7.55
CA ALA A 111 41.96 20.07 -8.42
C ALA A 111 42.97 21.14 -7.92
N PRO A 112 44.25 21.07 -8.32
CA PRO A 112 45.40 21.49 -7.52
C PRO A 112 45.76 22.98 -7.70
N ALA A 113 46.29 23.60 -6.64
CA ALA A 113 46.96 24.90 -6.74
C ALA A 113 48.48 24.70 -6.82
N THR A 114 49.09 25.46 -7.72
CA THR A 114 50.45 25.39 -8.24
C THR A 114 51.54 25.91 -7.28
N ARG A 115 52.69 25.22 -7.31
CA ARG A 115 54.10 25.65 -7.13
C ARG A 115 54.40 26.92 -6.29
N THR A 116 55.24 26.76 -5.26
CA THR A 116 56.40 27.64 -4.96
C THR A 116 57.48 26.83 -4.21
N ALA A 117 58.74 27.16 -4.49
CA ALA A 117 59.97 26.45 -4.22
C ALA A 117 60.41 26.37 -2.74
N ALA A 118 61.21 25.35 -2.39
CA ALA A 118 62.47 25.52 -1.65
C ALA A 118 63.28 24.21 -1.58
N ALA A 119 64.58 24.37 -1.80
CA ALA A 119 65.65 23.37 -1.76
C ALA A 119 65.77 22.65 -0.40
N LYS A 120 66.27 21.41 -0.41
CA LYS A 120 67.66 21.02 -0.04
C LYS A 120 67.70 19.59 0.50
N SER A 121 68.66 18.84 -0.06
CA SER A 121 69.60 17.95 0.65
C SER A 121 69.33 16.44 0.76
N ALA A 122 70.45 15.74 0.54
CA ALA A 122 70.84 14.42 1.01
C ALA A 122 70.30 13.17 0.28
N ASN A 123 70.99 12.85 -0.81
CA ASN A 123 71.17 11.46 -1.27
C ASN A 123 72.44 10.89 -0.60
N SER A 124 72.30 9.77 0.13
CA SER A 124 73.43 8.87 0.40
C SER A 124 72.94 7.50 0.86
N LYS A 125 73.29 6.46 0.06
CA LYS A 125 73.66 5.07 0.45
C LYS A 125 72.60 4.26 1.24
N SER A 126 72.42 2.96 1.09
CA SER A 126 73.22 1.91 0.47
C SER A 126 72.39 0.61 0.49
N THR A 127 72.33 -0.05 -0.66
CA THR A 127 72.42 -1.50 -0.90
C THR A 127 72.05 -2.50 0.19
N SER A 128 71.05 -3.31 -0.18
CA SER A 128 70.71 -4.67 0.21
C SER A 128 71.85 -5.58 0.69
N LYS A 129 71.58 -6.34 1.77
CA LYS A 129 72.02 -7.74 1.90
C LYS A 129 71.22 -8.43 3.01
N GLY A 130 70.56 -9.54 2.70
CA GLY A 130 69.87 -10.34 3.73
C GLY A 130 68.92 -11.40 3.17
N LYS A 131 69.46 -12.44 2.53
CA LYS A 131 68.74 -13.69 2.30
C LYS A 131 69.71 -14.85 2.35
N ARG A 132 69.86 -15.43 3.53
CA ARG A 132 70.14 -16.84 3.80
C ARG A 132 69.62 -17.15 5.19
#